data_AF-A0AAV6ZJX9-F1
#
_entry.id   AF-A0AAV6ZJX9-F1
#
_cell.length_a   1.000
_cell.length_b   1.000
_cell.length_c   1.000
_cell.angle_alpha   90.00
_cell.angle_beta   90.00
_cell.angle_gamma   90.00
#
_symmetry.space_group_name_H-M   'P 1'
#
loop_
_entity.id
_entity.type
_entity.pdbx_description
1 polymer ?
#
loop_
_entity_poly.entity_id
_entity_poly.type
_entity_poly.pdbx_seq_one_letter_code
_entity_poly.pdbx_strand_id
1 'polypeptide(L)'
;MPEGLLLESCRTLGLLILLQMLLIDVRLVTSLPFCDKSVLDHFIKSITEQQKAMNAPCLFSENITLPQPSLNAEWTRLQTSQQEAEIHRGFQLFLDSVPKVTTFVSRCKLEVSLQRFSSNIRTMTNILKRVTQKTETQNLEYEERTLSISTLQQFYTVYKNFLIGKYKTVIISLCKDLQRR
;
A
#
# COMPACT_ATOMS: atom_id res chain seq x y z
N MET A 1 -23.96 -2.13 61.43
CA MET A 1 -24.45 -2.04 60.05
C MET A 1 -23.48 -1.23 59.21
N PRO A 2 -22.61 -1.87 58.39
CA PRO A 2 -21.95 -1.19 57.28
C PRO A 2 -22.01 -2.08 56.02
N GLU A 3 -23.17 -2.17 55.37
CA GLU A 3 -23.30 -2.87 54.07
C GLU A 3 -23.40 -1.89 52.88
N GLY A 4 -23.43 -0.58 53.14
CA GLY A 4 -23.59 0.46 52.10
C GLY A 4 -22.33 0.83 51.32
N LEU A 5 -21.13 0.56 51.84
CA LEU A 5 -19.86 1.03 51.22
C LEU A 5 -19.30 0.12 50.12
N LEU A 6 -19.73 -1.15 50.06
CA LEU A 6 -19.22 -2.11 49.07
C LEU A 6 -19.91 -1.98 47.70
N LEU A 7 -21.15 -1.49 47.66
CA LEU A 7 -21.93 -1.39 46.42
C LEU A 7 -21.52 -0.20 45.54
N GLU A 8 -21.07 0.91 46.14
CA GLU A 8 -20.59 2.10 45.43
C GLU A 8 -19.22 1.88 44.77
N SER A 9 -18.35 1.09 45.40
CA SER A 9 -17.06 0.70 44.84
C SER A 9 -17.21 -0.15 43.58
N CYS A 10 -18.22 -1.03 43.53
CA CYS A 10 -18.46 -1.88 42.35
C CYS A 10 -18.97 -1.08 41.15
N ARG A 11 -19.87 -0.10 41.37
CA ARG A 11 -20.40 0.76 40.29
C ARG A 11 -19.32 1.68 39.68
N THR A 12 -18.45 2.23 40.52
CA THR A 12 -17.36 3.11 40.05
C THR A 12 -16.29 2.33 39.30
N LEU A 13 -15.87 1.16 39.79
CA LEU A 13 -14.95 0.27 39.08
C LEU A 13 -15.53 -0.23 37.74
N GLY A 14 -16.81 -0.63 37.72
CA GLY A 14 -17.47 -1.08 36.49
C GLY A 14 -17.56 0.01 35.42
N LEU A 15 -17.88 1.25 35.81
CA LEU A 15 -17.91 2.38 34.90
C LEU A 15 -16.51 2.73 34.38
N LEU A 16 -15.48 2.62 35.22
CA LEU A 16 -14.09 2.92 34.85
C LEU A 16 -13.53 1.86 33.88
N ILE A 17 -13.90 0.59 34.05
CA ILE A 17 -13.57 -0.49 33.12
C ILE A 17 -14.29 -0.29 31.79
N LEU A 18 -15.59 0.06 31.81
CA LEU A 18 -16.34 0.38 30.58
C LEU A 18 -15.73 1.59 29.85
N LEU A 19 -15.37 2.64 30.57
CA LEU A 19 -14.66 3.80 30.01
C LEU A 19 -13.31 3.42 29.43
N GLN A 20 -12.53 2.58 30.12
CA GLN A 20 -11.24 2.09 29.60
C GLN A 20 -11.42 1.26 28.34
N MET A 21 -12.40 0.36 28.29
CA MET A 21 -12.71 -0.42 27.08
C MET A 21 -13.13 0.50 25.93
N LEU A 22 -13.99 1.50 26.20
CA LEU A 22 -14.40 2.49 25.21
C LEU A 22 -13.22 3.35 24.72
N LEU A 23 -12.33 3.76 25.63
CA LEU A 23 -11.12 4.53 25.31
C LEU A 23 -10.08 3.70 24.55
N ILE A 24 -9.98 2.40 24.82
CA ILE A 24 -9.12 1.46 24.09
C ILE A 24 -9.65 1.28 22.67
N ASP A 25 -10.96 1.10 22.50
CA ASP A 25 -11.61 1.03 21.18
C ASP A 25 -11.41 2.32 20.38
N VAL A 26 -11.58 3.49 21.00
CA VAL A 26 -11.40 4.79 20.33
C VAL A 26 -9.93 5.03 19.93
N ARG A 27 -8.96 4.58 20.73
CA ARG A 27 -7.53 4.68 20.38
C ARG A 27 -7.11 3.67 19.31
N LEU A 28 -7.72 2.50 19.27
CA LEU A 28 -7.44 1.50 18.24
C LEU A 28 -8.04 1.89 16.87
N VAL A 29 -9.15 2.61 16.86
CA VAL A 29 -9.76 3.19 15.65
C VAL A 29 -8.88 4.29 15.02
N THR A 30 -8.02 4.96 15.80
CA THR A 30 -7.19 6.08 15.31
C THR A 30 -5.79 5.66 14.85
N SER A 31 -5.22 4.57 15.39
CA SER A 31 -3.96 4.02 14.91
C SER A 31 -4.19 3.05 13.75
N LEU A 32 -4.45 3.58 12.56
CA LEU A 32 -4.39 2.78 11.35
C LEU A 32 -2.94 2.32 11.13
N PRO A 33 -2.59 1.03 11.36
CA PRO A 33 -1.19 0.58 11.39
C PRO A 33 -0.48 0.80 10.06
N PHE A 34 -1.23 0.93 8.96
CA PHE A 34 -0.72 1.22 7.63
C PHE A 34 -0.38 2.70 7.37
N CYS A 35 -0.77 3.61 8.27
CA CYS A 35 -0.29 4.99 8.28
C CYS A 35 1.10 5.13 8.90
N ASP A 36 1.61 4.06 9.54
CA ASP A 36 3.01 3.98 9.90
C ASP A 36 3.86 3.76 8.64
N LYS A 37 4.80 4.67 8.41
CA LYS A 37 5.76 4.61 7.28
C LYS A 37 6.60 3.34 7.33
N SER A 38 6.81 2.77 8.52
CA SER A 38 7.56 1.53 8.72
C SER A 38 6.98 0.35 7.94
N VAL A 39 5.65 0.30 7.77
CA VAL A 39 4.97 -0.75 7.01
C VAL A 39 5.37 -0.71 5.55
N LEU A 40 5.34 0.48 4.91
CA LEU A 40 5.74 0.62 3.52
C LEU A 40 7.26 0.41 3.35
N ASP A 41 8.06 0.88 4.30
CA ASP A 41 9.51 0.71 4.26
C ASP A 41 9.90 -0.78 4.36
N HIS A 42 9.15 -1.60 5.10
CA HIS A 42 9.32 -3.06 5.11
C HIS A 42 9.08 -3.69 3.73
N PHE A 43 8.02 -3.28 3.02
CA PHE A 43 7.77 -3.77 1.65
C PHE A 43 8.90 -3.37 0.69
N ILE A 44 9.36 -2.11 0.76
CA ILE A 44 10.46 -1.59 -0.07
C ILE A 44 11.77 -2.34 0.21
N LYS A 45 12.05 -2.63 1.48
CA LYS A 45 13.22 -3.42 1.90
C LYS A 45 13.17 -4.82 1.30
N SER A 46 12.02 -5.50 1.40
CA SER A 46 11.85 -6.84 0.85
C SER A 46 12.09 -6.89 -0.66
N ILE A 47 11.61 -5.89 -1.41
CA ILE A 47 11.87 -5.76 -2.85
C ILE A 47 13.37 -5.57 -3.12
N THR A 48 14.04 -4.73 -2.33
CA THR A 48 15.47 -4.46 -2.50
C THR A 48 16.32 -5.70 -2.24
N GLU A 49 15.97 -6.50 -1.25
CA GLU A 49 16.64 -7.79 -0.96
C GLU A 49 16.45 -8.78 -2.10
N GLN A 50 15.23 -8.88 -2.65
CA GLN A 50 14.95 -9.69 -3.84
C GLN A 50 15.78 -9.22 -5.04
N GLN A 51 15.92 -7.91 -5.23
CA GLN A 51 16.76 -7.35 -6.29
C GLN A 51 18.23 -7.73 -6.16
N LYS A 52 18.78 -7.69 -4.95
CA LYS A 52 20.17 -8.05 -4.68
C LYS A 52 20.45 -9.54 -4.87
N ALA A 53 19.45 -10.40 -4.67
CA ALA A 53 19.58 -11.83 -4.89
C ALA A 53 19.57 -12.23 -6.37
N MET A 54 19.24 -11.30 -7.29
CA MET A 54 19.30 -11.56 -8.72
C MET A 54 20.74 -11.50 -9.23
N ASN A 55 21.28 -12.64 -9.67
CA ASN A 55 22.67 -12.78 -10.10
C ASN A 55 22.91 -12.42 -11.58
N ALA A 56 21.85 -12.22 -12.37
CA ALA A 56 21.93 -11.86 -13.78
C ALA A 56 20.66 -11.13 -14.26
N PRO A 57 20.75 -10.28 -15.30
CA PRO A 57 19.58 -9.66 -15.89
C PRO A 57 18.73 -10.70 -16.63
N CYS A 58 17.61 -11.08 -16.01
CA CYS A 58 16.59 -11.91 -16.63
C CYS A 58 15.82 -11.10 -17.68
N LEU A 59 16.10 -11.36 -18.95
CA LEU A 59 15.46 -10.70 -20.09
C LEU A 59 14.08 -11.31 -20.37
N PHE A 60 13.12 -10.47 -20.70
CA PHE A 60 11.82 -10.87 -21.21
C PHE A 60 11.92 -11.13 -22.73
N SER A 61 11.10 -12.05 -23.26
CA SER A 61 11.03 -12.25 -24.72
C SER A 61 10.27 -11.15 -25.44
N GLU A 62 9.41 -10.45 -24.72
CA GLU A 62 8.67 -9.29 -25.20
C GLU A 62 8.74 -8.19 -24.15
N ASN A 63 8.67 -6.94 -24.61
CA ASN A 63 8.62 -5.83 -23.69
C ASN A 63 7.33 -5.84 -22.88
N ILE A 64 7.43 -5.44 -21.62
CA ILE A 64 6.31 -5.32 -20.70
C ILE A 64 6.02 -3.84 -20.46
N THR A 65 4.75 -3.46 -20.63
CA THR A 65 4.24 -2.13 -20.29
C THR A 65 3.96 -2.04 -18.80
N LEU A 66 4.50 -1.01 -18.14
CA LEU A 66 4.34 -0.74 -16.72
C LEU A 66 3.96 0.72 -16.48
N PRO A 67 3.39 1.06 -15.30
CA PRO A 67 3.11 2.45 -14.96
C PRO A 67 4.39 3.25 -14.82
N GLN A 68 4.35 4.53 -15.24
CA GLN A 68 5.47 5.43 -15.04
C GLN A 68 5.60 5.78 -13.54
N PRO A 69 6.77 5.54 -12.91
CA PRO A 69 6.91 5.72 -11.46
C PRO A 69 7.20 7.17 -11.04
N SER A 70 7.50 8.07 -11.99
CA SER A 70 7.97 9.43 -11.69
C SER A 70 6.87 10.34 -11.15
N LEU A 71 7.22 11.12 -10.12
CA LEU A 71 6.46 12.27 -9.64
C LEU A 71 6.82 13.48 -10.50
N ASN A 72 6.14 13.69 -11.62
CA ASN A 72 6.33 14.91 -12.42
C ASN A 72 5.50 16.07 -11.82
N ALA A 73 5.78 17.30 -12.26
CA ALA A 73 5.11 18.50 -11.73
C ALA A 73 3.61 18.56 -12.03
N GLU A 74 3.14 17.86 -13.06
CA GLU A 74 1.71 17.76 -13.38
C GLU A 74 1.00 16.83 -12.41
N TRP A 75 1.61 15.69 -12.10
CA TRP A 75 1.10 14.68 -11.19
C TRP A 75 0.89 15.22 -9.78
N THR A 76 1.83 16.03 -9.28
CA THR A 76 1.73 16.64 -7.94
C THR A 76 0.61 17.68 -7.83
N ARG A 77 0.11 18.19 -8.96
CA ARG A 77 -1.02 19.14 -9.01
C ARG A 77 -2.39 18.45 -9.14
N LEU A 78 -2.41 17.14 -9.38
CA LEU A 78 -3.64 16.37 -9.45
C LEU A 78 -4.38 16.39 -8.11
N GLN A 79 -5.70 16.29 -8.18
CA GLN A 79 -6.52 16.04 -7.01
C GLN A 79 -6.16 14.66 -6.43
N THR A 80 -6.31 14.50 -5.11
CA THR A 80 -6.01 13.23 -4.44
C THR A 80 -6.80 12.06 -5.03
N SER A 81 -8.04 12.28 -5.47
CA SER A 81 -8.86 11.28 -6.18
C SER A 81 -8.26 10.84 -7.52
N GLN A 82 -7.64 11.75 -8.27
CA GLN A 82 -6.96 11.44 -9.53
C GLN A 82 -5.64 10.68 -9.28
N GLN A 83 -4.88 11.11 -8.27
CA GLN A 83 -3.65 10.41 -7.86
C GLN A 83 -3.95 8.99 -7.39
N GLU A 84 -5.04 8.80 -6.65
CA GLU A 84 -5.53 7.49 -6.23
C GLU A 84 -5.94 6.63 -7.42
N ALA A 85 -6.73 7.17 -8.35
CA ALA A 85 -7.16 6.46 -9.55
C ALA A 85 -5.95 5.96 -10.37
N GLU A 86 -4.92 6.81 -10.51
CA GLU A 86 -3.68 6.42 -11.17
C GLU A 86 -2.91 5.34 -10.40
N ILE A 87 -2.92 5.37 -9.06
CA ILE A 87 -2.33 4.28 -8.27
C ILE A 87 -3.05 2.95 -8.51
N HIS A 88 -4.38 2.96 -8.52
CA HIS A 88 -5.18 1.75 -8.78
C HIS A 88 -4.89 1.19 -10.18
N ARG A 89 -4.87 2.04 -11.22
CA ARG A 89 -4.54 1.60 -12.58
C ARG A 89 -3.10 1.09 -12.68
N GLY A 90 -2.14 1.72 -12.02
CA GLY A 90 -0.76 1.26 -11.99
C GLY A 90 -0.60 -0.10 -11.30
N PHE A 91 -1.31 -0.33 -10.19
CA PHE A 91 -1.39 -1.66 -9.58
C PHE A 91 -2.04 -2.70 -10.48
N GLN A 92 -3.07 -2.32 -11.24
CA GLN A 92 -3.67 -3.21 -12.24
C GLN A 92 -2.66 -3.59 -13.33
N LEU A 93 -1.94 -2.62 -13.90
CA LEU A 93 -0.88 -2.88 -14.89
C LEU A 93 0.20 -3.83 -14.36
N PHE A 94 0.60 -3.66 -13.10
CA PHE A 94 1.52 -4.58 -12.45
C PHE A 94 0.94 -6.00 -12.33
N LEU A 95 -0.32 -6.15 -11.95
CA LEU A 95 -0.97 -7.46 -11.85
C LEU A 95 -1.14 -8.11 -13.23
N ASP A 96 -1.53 -7.35 -14.24
CA ASP A 96 -1.71 -7.82 -15.62
C ASP A 96 -0.40 -8.28 -16.27
N SER A 97 0.73 -7.76 -15.79
CA SER A 97 2.05 -8.19 -16.22
C SER A 97 2.53 -9.50 -15.57
N VAL A 98 1.92 -9.94 -14.45
CA VAL A 98 2.36 -11.14 -13.70
C VAL A 98 2.38 -12.40 -14.58
N PRO A 99 1.35 -12.73 -15.39
CA PRO A 99 1.40 -13.90 -16.27
C PRO A 99 2.59 -13.86 -17.23
N LYS A 100 2.86 -12.68 -17.80
CA LYS A 100 4.01 -12.47 -18.72
C LYS A 100 5.33 -12.65 -17.98
N VAL A 101 5.47 -12.10 -16.77
CA VAL A 101 6.70 -12.23 -15.97
C VAL A 101 6.92 -13.69 -15.51
N THR A 102 5.85 -14.42 -15.18
CA THR A 102 5.91 -15.79 -14.67
C THR A 102 6.63 -16.74 -15.62
N THR A 103 6.37 -16.64 -16.93
CA THR A 103 7.01 -17.50 -17.95
C THR A 103 8.53 -17.33 -18.01
N PHE A 104 9.06 -16.17 -17.63
CA PHE A 104 10.50 -15.89 -17.58
C PHE A 104 11.11 -16.19 -16.23
N VAL A 105 10.37 -15.92 -15.16
CA VAL A 105 10.80 -16.15 -13.78
C VAL A 105 11.11 -17.62 -13.52
N SER A 106 10.40 -18.56 -14.16
CA SER A 106 10.74 -19.99 -14.07
C SER A 106 12.09 -20.37 -14.66
N ARG A 107 12.57 -19.62 -15.66
CA ARG A 107 13.93 -19.80 -16.20
C ARG A 107 14.99 -19.22 -15.26
N CYS A 108 14.60 -18.29 -14.40
CA CYS A 108 15.46 -17.59 -13.46
C CYS A 108 15.36 -18.07 -12.01
N LYS A 109 14.52 -19.07 -11.71
CA LYS A 109 14.30 -19.64 -10.36
C LYS A 109 13.84 -18.62 -9.31
N LEU A 110 12.94 -17.70 -9.68
CA LEU A 110 12.46 -16.61 -8.83
C LEU A 110 10.95 -16.68 -8.51
N GLU A 111 10.32 -17.85 -8.63
CA GLU A 111 8.85 -18.03 -8.55
C GLU A 111 8.25 -17.54 -7.23
N VAL A 112 8.91 -17.85 -6.11
CA VAL A 112 8.52 -17.41 -4.76
C VAL A 112 8.50 -15.87 -4.67
N SER A 113 9.39 -15.20 -5.42
CA SER A 113 9.47 -13.74 -5.45
C SER A 113 8.23 -13.11 -6.10
N LEU A 114 7.67 -13.76 -7.13
CA LEU A 114 6.53 -13.24 -7.90
C LEU A 114 5.19 -13.47 -7.19
N GLN A 115 5.04 -14.57 -6.47
CA GLN A 115 3.87 -14.80 -5.61
C GLN A 115 3.81 -13.76 -4.49
N ARG A 116 4.95 -13.47 -3.86
CA ARG A 116 5.05 -12.43 -2.83
C ARG A 116 4.72 -11.05 -3.40
N PHE A 117 5.21 -10.74 -4.60
CA PHE A 117 4.87 -9.51 -5.31
C PHE A 117 3.36 -9.33 -5.48
N SER A 118 2.65 -10.33 -6.01
CA SER A 118 1.20 -10.26 -6.21
C SER A 118 0.44 -10.11 -4.90
N SER A 119 0.87 -10.79 -3.83
CA SER A 119 0.31 -10.65 -2.49
C SER A 119 0.51 -9.24 -1.92
N ASN A 120 1.69 -8.66 -2.13
CA ASN A 120 2.02 -7.32 -1.67
C ASN A 120 1.13 -6.27 -2.36
N ILE A 121 0.92 -6.37 -3.67
CA ILE A 121 0.03 -5.43 -4.39
C ILE A 121 -1.40 -5.52 -3.86
N ARG A 122 -1.94 -6.73 -3.62
CA ARG A 122 -3.29 -6.88 -3.04
C ARG A 122 -3.37 -6.25 -1.65
N THR A 123 -2.35 -6.46 -0.82
CA THR A 123 -2.26 -5.84 0.51
C THR A 123 -2.27 -4.32 0.42
N MET A 124 -1.46 -3.74 -0.46
CA MET A 124 -1.38 -2.29 -0.68
C MET A 124 -2.68 -1.71 -1.25
N THR A 125 -3.32 -2.42 -2.18
CA THR A 125 -4.63 -2.04 -2.72
C THR A 125 -5.67 -1.98 -1.60
N ASN A 126 -5.67 -2.96 -0.69
CA ASN A 126 -6.57 -2.99 0.46
C ASN A 126 -6.29 -1.85 1.45
N ILE A 127 -5.01 -1.53 1.68
CA ILE A 127 -4.61 -0.38 2.49
C ILE A 127 -5.14 0.91 1.87
N LEU A 128 -4.94 1.11 0.57
CA LEU A 128 -5.42 2.30 -0.16
C LEU A 128 -6.94 2.43 -0.03
N LYS A 129 -7.69 1.36 -0.28
CA LYS A 129 -9.16 1.36 -0.11
C LYS A 129 -9.59 1.74 1.31
N ARG A 130 -8.84 1.31 2.34
CA ARG A 130 -9.14 1.64 3.75
C ARG A 130 -8.84 3.09 4.11
N VAL A 131 -7.82 3.72 3.53
CA VAL A 131 -7.54 5.15 3.80
C VAL A 131 -8.49 6.09 3.06
N THR A 132 -9.00 5.69 1.91
CA THR A 132 -9.83 6.56 1.07
C THR A 132 -11.26 6.76 1.60
N GLN A 133 -11.81 5.82 2.38
CA GLN A 133 -13.20 5.79 2.90
C GLN A 133 -14.18 6.83 2.29
N LYS A 134 -14.91 6.40 1.25
CA LYS A 134 -16.03 7.10 0.55
C LYS A 134 -15.70 8.03 -0.63
N THR A 135 -14.61 7.85 -1.35
CA THR A 135 -14.54 8.40 -2.70
C THR A 135 -14.92 7.30 -3.68
N GLU A 136 -16.14 7.35 -4.23
CA GLU A 136 -16.41 6.63 -5.48
C GLU A 136 -15.29 7.03 -6.45
N THR A 137 -14.60 6.03 -6.97
CA THR A 137 -13.56 6.23 -7.97
C THR A 137 -14.26 6.80 -9.20
N GLN A 138 -14.39 8.13 -9.25
CA GLN A 138 -14.86 8.80 -10.44
C GLN A 138 -13.91 8.38 -11.55
N ASN A 139 -14.46 7.89 -12.66
CA ASN A 139 -13.72 7.67 -13.89
C ASN A 139 -13.26 9.03 -14.41
N LEU A 140 -12.23 9.56 -13.76
CA LEU A 140 -11.58 10.79 -14.15
C LEU A 140 -10.70 10.40 -15.33
N GLU A 141 -11.00 11.00 -16.49
CA GLU A 141 -10.16 11.00 -17.68
C GLU A 141 -8.80 11.59 -17.31
N TYR A 142 -7.91 10.73 -16.83
CA TYR A 142 -6.51 11.01 -16.67
C TYR A 142 -5.75 9.88 -17.33
N GLU A 143 -5.05 10.22 -18.41
CA GLU A 143 -4.24 9.28 -19.17
C GLU A 143 -3.05 8.84 -18.32
N GLU A 144 -3.04 7.58 -17.93
CA GLU A 144 -1.93 7.01 -17.19
C GLU A 144 -0.71 6.89 -18.10
N ARG A 145 0.39 7.56 -17.72
CA ARG A 145 1.64 7.42 -18.45
C ARG A 145 2.26 6.06 -18.16
N THR A 146 2.67 5.38 -19.22
CA THR A 146 3.29 4.07 -19.13
C THR A 146 4.71 4.08 -19.71
N LEU A 147 5.48 3.05 -19.39
CA LEU A 147 6.79 2.82 -19.96
C LEU A 147 6.96 1.34 -20.30
N SER A 148 7.82 1.08 -21.28
CA SER A 148 8.14 -0.26 -21.77
C SER A 148 9.48 -0.71 -21.19
N ILE A 149 9.52 -1.91 -20.61
CA ILE A 149 10.75 -2.54 -20.07
C ILE A 149 11.05 -3.88 -20.72
N SER A 150 12.31 -4.32 -20.64
CA SER A 150 12.78 -5.58 -21.25
C SER A 150 13.40 -6.56 -20.25
N THR A 151 13.52 -6.19 -18.97
CA THR A 151 14.18 -7.05 -17.95
C THR A 151 13.44 -7.08 -16.62
N LEU A 152 13.62 -8.19 -15.89
CA LEU A 152 13.10 -8.34 -14.52
C LEU A 152 13.73 -7.35 -13.53
N GLN A 153 14.98 -6.96 -13.76
CA GLN A 153 15.63 -5.93 -12.93
C GLN A 153 14.93 -4.57 -13.10
N GLN A 154 14.60 -4.19 -14.34
CA GLN A 154 13.82 -2.99 -14.60
C GLN A 154 12.41 -3.10 -13.99
N PHE A 155 11.77 -4.27 -14.07
CA PHE A 155 10.46 -4.52 -13.46
C PHE A 155 10.44 -4.17 -11.97
N TYR A 156 11.35 -4.76 -11.19
CA TYR A 156 11.44 -4.48 -9.76
C TYR A 156 11.87 -3.04 -9.47
N THR A 157 12.68 -2.43 -10.34
CA THR A 157 13.09 -1.03 -10.20
C THR A 157 11.90 -0.09 -10.37
N VAL A 158 11.07 -0.33 -11.39
CA VAL A 158 9.85 0.44 -11.65
C VAL A 158 8.85 0.24 -10.51
N TYR A 159 8.64 -1.00 -10.06
CA TYR A 159 7.78 -1.29 -8.91
C TYR A 159 8.25 -0.59 -7.64
N LYS A 160 9.53 -0.70 -7.29
CA LYS A 160 10.10 -0.03 -6.11
C LYS A 160 9.92 1.49 -6.19
N ASN A 161 10.22 2.08 -7.35
CA ASN A 161 10.13 3.54 -7.54
C ASN A 161 8.67 4.02 -7.51
N PHE A 162 7.73 3.23 -8.03
CA PHE A 162 6.30 3.51 -7.96
C PHE A 162 5.82 3.56 -6.50
N LEU A 163 6.30 2.62 -5.67
CA LEU A 163 5.98 2.58 -4.24
C LEU A 163 6.58 3.76 -3.47
N ILE A 164 7.87 4.05 -3.67
CA ILE A 164 8.58 5.15 -2.99
C ILE A 164 8.02 6.51 -3.42
N GLY A 165 7.64 6.65 -4.68
CA GLY A 165 7.14 7.89 -5.25
C GLY A 165 5.64 8.06 -5.02
N LYS A 166 4.84 7.59 -5.98
CA LYS A 166 3.40 7.84 -6.06
C LYS A 166 2.64 7.27 -4.85
N TYR A 167 2.81 5.98 -4.57
CA TYR A 167 2.06 5.31 -3.50
C TYR A 167 2.35 5.90 -2.12
N LYS A 168 3.64 6.04 -1.74
CA LYS A 168 4.04 6.63 -0.45
C LYS A 168 3.48 8.05 -0.28
N THR A 169 3.55 8.86 -1.34
CA THR A 169 3.06 10.23 -1.31
C THR A 169 1.57 10.29 -1.00
N VAL A 170 0.75 9.51 -1.71
CA VAL A 170 -0.71 9.49 -1.51
C VAL A 170 -1.08 8.94 -0.13
N ILE A 171 -0.49 7.82 0.30
CA ILE A 171 -0.77 7.24 1.62
C ILE A 171 -0.45 8.23 2.74
N ILE A 172 0.72 8.89 2.69
CA ILE A 172 1.09 9.90 3.71
C ILE A 172 0.10 11.07 3.72
N SER A 173 -0.36 11.53 2.55
CA SER A 173 -1.35 12.60 2.47
C SER A 173 -2.67 12.19 3.10
N LEU A 174 -3.24 11.06 2.67
CA LEU A 174 -4.51 10.55 3.17
C LEU A 174 -4.47 10.28 4.67
N CYS A 175 -3.38 9.69 5.17
CA CYS A 175 -3.20 9.44 6.60
C CYS A 175 -3.11 10.72 7.43
N LYS A 176 -2.45 11.77 6.93
CA LYS A 176 -2.44 13.08 7.60
C LYS A 176 -3.85 13.68 7.65
N ASP A 177 -4.63 13.55 6.59
CA ASP A 177 -5.99 14.07 6.54
C ASP A 177 -6.93 13.31 7.47
N LEU A 178 -6.76 11.99 7.62
CA LEU A 178 -7.49 11.19 8.60
C LEU A 178 -7.15 11.58 10.06
N GLN A 179 -5.90 11.95 10.35
CA GLN A 179 -5.48 12.37 11.68
C GLN A 179 -5.94 13.78 12.07
N ARG A 180 -6.35 14.60 11.09
CA ARG A 180 -6.89 15.95 11.31
C ARG A 180 -8.41 15.98 11.49
N ARG A 181 -9.10 14.90 11.13
CA ARG A 181 -10.54 14.73 11.31
C ARG A 181 -10.85 14.25 12.72
#